data_AF-A0A497RIE8-F1
#
_entry.id   AF-A0A497RIE8-F1
#
_cell.length_a   1.000
_cell.length_b   1.000
_cell.length_c   1.000
_cell.angle_alpha   90.00
_cell.angle_beta   90.00
_cell.angle_gamma   90.00
#
_symmetry.space_group_name_H-M   'P 1'
#
loop_
_entity.id
_entity.type
_entity.pdbx_description
1 polymer ?
#
loop_
_entity_poly.entity_id
_entity_poly.type
_entity_poly.pdbx_seq_one_letter_code
_entity_poly.pdbx_strand_id
1 'polypeptide(L)'
;MITREITKMLFDKTVTIAIQGFGNVGSVAAKVLSDFNFKIVAVSDYYGGVYSPDGLDVNHLIEHVEKENTVSTYPKGDKISNKELLELDVDLLIPAAVESVIHSGNADEIKANVVVEAANAPITYEADKVLNERGITIVPDILANAGGVVVSYFEWVQGL
;
A
#
# COMPACT_ATOMS: atom_id res chain seq x y z
N MET A 1 6.88 10.36 -6.53
CA MET A 1 6.84 9.14 -5.69
C MET A 1 7.26 7.97 -6.56
N ILE A 2 8.16 7.11 -6.06
CA ILE A 2 8.76 6.02 -6.85
C ILE A 2 7.71 5.03 -7.37
N THR A 3 6.66 4.77 -6.58
CA THR A 3 5.52 3.93 -6.97
C THR A 3 4.94 4.36 -8.31
N ARG A 4 4.73 5.66 -8.54
CA ARG A 4 4.20 6.19 -9.81
C ARG A 4 5.08 5.84 -11.00
N GLU A 5 6.40 5.98 -10.86
CA GLU A 5 7.34 5.75 -11.96
C GLU A 5 7.40 4.26 -12.31
N ILE A 6 7.49 3.39 -11.30
CA ILE A 6 7.49 1.94 -11.48
C ILE A 6 6.17 1.48 -12.13
N THR A 7 5.04 2.00 -11.66
CA THR A 7 3.74 1.67 -12.25
C THR A 7 3.68 2.05 -13.73
N LYS A 8 4.18 3.23 -14.12
CA LYS A 8 4.22 3.66 -15.53
C LYS A 8 5.18 2.86 -16.40
N MET A 9 6.25 2.31 -15.82
CA MET A 9 7.22 1.48 -16.54
C MET A 9 6.71 0.05 -16.76
N LEU A 10 5.88 -0.46 -15.84
CA LEU A 10 5.44 -1.86 -15.83
C LEU A 10 4.05 -2.08 -16.44
N PHE A 11 3.20 -1.04 -16.50
CA PHE A 11 1.81 -1.20 -16.91
C PHE A 11 1.37 -0.14 -17.94
N ASP A 12 0.77 -0.62 -19.04
CA ASP A 12 0.10 0.19 -20.08
C ASP A 12 -1.43 0.19 -19.93
N LYS A 13 -1.93 -0.10 -18.74
CA LYS A 13 -3.37 -0.21 -18.41
C LYS A 13 -3.72 0.54 -17.12
N THR A 14 -5.01 0.64 -16.81
CA THR A 14 -5.44 1.03 -15.47
C THR A 14 -4.93 0.02 -14.45
N VAL A 15 -4.27 0.52 -13.40
CA VAL A 15 -3.62 -0.28 -12.36
C VAL A 15 -4.48 -0.29 -11.10
N THR A 16 -4.77 -1.49 -10.59
CA THR A 16 -5.44 -1.69 -9.30
C THR A 16 -4.43 -1.74 -8.16
N ILE A 17 -4.71 -1.03 -7.07
CA ILE A 17 -3.80 -0.90 -5.94
C ILE A 17 -4.52 -1.26 -4.64
N ALA A 18 -3.91 -2.15 -3.85
CA ALA A 18 -4.29 -2.43 -2.47
C ALA A 18 -3.26 -1.85 -1.50
N ILE A 19 -3.71 -1.21 -0.42
CA ILE A 19 -2.83 -0.55 0.56
C ILE A 19 -3.15 -1.08 1.96
N GLN A 20 -2.19 -1.76 2.58
CA GLN A 20 -2.32 -2.23 3.95
C GLN A 20 -1.83 -1.14 4.89
N GLY A 21 -2.70 -0.64 5.76
CA GLY A 21 -2.42 0.50 6.64
C GLY A 21 -2.86 1.82 6.03
N PHE A 22 -3.77 2.52 6.71
CA PHE A 22 -4.30 3.83 6.31
C PHE A 22 -3.95 4.93 7.32
N GLY A 23 -2.73 4.87 7.87
CA GLY A 23 -2.14 5.92 8.70
C GLY A 23 -1.41 6.98 7.86
N ASN A 24 -0.46 7.69 8.47
CA ASN A 24 0.26 8.81 7.85
C ASN A 24 0.89 8.50 6.47
N VAL A 25 1.46 7.30 6.31
CA VAL A 25 2.08 6.90 5.04
C VAL A 25 1.03 6.43 4.04
N GLY A 26 0.19 5.47 4.46
CA GLY A 26 -0.76 4.83 3.56
C GLY A 26 -1.87 5.76 3.05
N SER A 27 -2.40 6.66 3.88
CA SER A 27 -3.44 7.62 3.46
C SER A 27 -2.89 8.65 2.46
N VAL A 28 -1.67 9.14 2.69
CA VAL A 28 -0.96 10.04 1.76
C VAL A 28 -0.65 9.31 0.45
N ALA A 29 -0.15 8.06 0.52
CA ALA A 29 0.10 7.25 -0.67
C ALA A 29 -1.19 7.03 -1.48
N ALA A 30 -2.29 6.65 -0.81
CA ALA A 30 -3.60 6.47 -1.45
C ALA A 30 -4.05 7.76 -2.15
N LYS A 31 -3.95 8.90 -1.47
CA LYS A 31 -4.33 10.21 -1.99
C LYS A 31 -3.53 10.59 -3.23
N VAL A 32 -2.19 10.56 -3.11
CA VAL A 32 -1.28 10.93 -4.20
C VAL A 32 -1.46 10.00 -5.41
N LEU A 33 -1.62 8.70 -5.19
CA LEU A 33 -1.85 7.74 -6.28
C LEU A 33 -3.21 7.96 -6.96
N SER A 34 -4.26 8.21 -6.18
CA SER A 34 -5.58 8.56 -6.70
C SER A 34 -5.54 9.85 -7.53
N ASP A 35 -4.77 10.87 -7.12
CA ASP A 35 -4.60 12.12 -7.87
C ASP A 35 -3.85 11.91 -9.19
N PHE A 36 -3.09 10.82 -9.32
CA PHE A 36 -2.48 10.36 -10.57
C PHE A 36 -3.36 9.38 -11.37
N ASN A 37 -4.66 9.26 -11.05
CA ASN A 37 -5.64 8.39 -11.68
C ASN A 37 -5.36 6.89 -11.53
N PHE A 38 -4.60 6.47 -10.51
CA PHE A 38 -4.52 5.05 -10.15
C PHE A 38 -5.76 4.61 -9.38
N LYS A 39 -6.19 3.37 -9.59
CA LYS A 39 -7.41 2.84 -8.96
C LYS A 39 -7.07 2.19 -7.63
N ILE A 40 -7.29 2.91 -6.53
CA ILE A 40 -7.21 2.33 -5.18
C ILE A 40 -8.43 1.45 -4.98
N VAL A 41 -8.25 0.13 -4.97
CA VAL A 41 -9.35 -0.83 -4.83
C VAL A 41 -9.53 -1.32 -3.41
N ALA A 42 -8.48 -1.32 -2.60
CA ALA A 42 -8.57 -1.76 -1.21
C ALA A 42 -7.68 -0.92 -0.30
N VAL A 43 -8.17 -0.65 0.90
CA VAL A 43 -7.37 -0.14 2.02
C VAL A 43 -7.69 -0.88 3.31
N SER A 44 -6.75 -0.97 4.24
CA SER A 44 -7.03 -1.46 5.59
C SER A 44 -6.37 -0.65 6.69
N ASP A 45 -6.86 -0.86 7.91
CA ASP A 45 -6.27 -0.42 9.16
C ASP A 45 -6.22 -1.57 10.18
N TYR A 46 -6.03 -1.22 11.46
CA TYR A 46 -5.99 -2.19 12.54
C TYR A 46 -7.25 -3.06 12.65
N TYR A 47 -8.43 -2.52 12.34
CA TYR A 47 -9.73 -3.16 12.55
C TYR A 47 -10.19 -4.02 11.36
N GLY A 48 -9.55 -3.87 10.20
CA GLY A 48 -9.94 -4.50 8.94
C GLY A 48 -9.82 -3.52 7.78
N GLY A 49 -10.45 -3.85 6.66
CA GLY A 49 -10.37 -3.05 5.45
C GLY A 49 -11.68 -2.89 4.72
N VAL A 50 -11.61 -2.09 3.67
CA VAL A 50 -12.68 -1.91 2.70
C VAL A 50 -12.14 -2.16 1.29
N TYR A 51 -12.96 -2.82 0.48
CA TYR A 51 -12.66 -3.20 -0.89
C TYR A 51 -13.76 -2.71 -1.83
N SER A 52 -13.36 -2.22 -3.00
CA SER A 52 -14.24 -1.87 -4.11
C SER A 52 -13.51 -2.16 -5.42
N PRO A 53 -13.95 -3.14 -6.23
CA PRO A 53 -13.33 -3.42 -7.55
C PRO A 53 -13.44 -2.23 -8.50
N ASP A 54 -14.44 -1.37 -8.31
CA ASP A 54 -14.64 -0.15 -9.08
C ASP A 54 -13.76 1.01 -8.61
N GLY A 55 -13.04 0.84 -7.50
CA GLY A 55 -12.21 1.85 -6.86
C GLY A 55 -12.92 2.52 -5.67
N LEU A 56 -12.11 3.04 -4.76
CA LEU A 56 -12.56 3.78 -3.58
C LEU A 56 -12.48 5.28 -3.85
N ASP A 57 -13.46 6.04 -3.37
CA ASP A 57 -13.36 7.49 -3.26
C ASP A 57 -12.43 7.84 -2.10
N VAL A 58 -11.15 8.06 -2.41
CA VAL A 58 -10.10 8.28 -1.42
C VAL A 58 -10.32 9.56 -0.62
N ASN A 59 -10.88 10.61 -1.22
CA ASN A 59 -11.14 11.86 -0.50
C ASN A 59 -12.22 11.64 0.58
N HIS A 60 -13.33 11.00 0.20
CA HIS A 60 -14.40 10.70 1.13
C HIS A 60 -13.98 9.67 2.20
N LEU A 61 -13.09 8.74 1.85
CA LEU A 61 -12.49 7.80 2.78
C LEU A 61 -11.60 8.50 3.83
N ILE A 62 -10.81 9.51 3.44
CA ILE A 62 -10.03 10.32 4.37
C ILE A 62 -10.96 11.07 5.34
N GLU A 63 -11.99 11.75 4.83
CA GLU A 63 -12.99 12.44 5.66
C GLU A 63 -13.71 11.49 6.64
N HIS A 64 -13.92 10.25 6.23
CA HIS A 64 -14.53 9.22 7.07
C HIS A 64 -13.58 8.81 8.21
N VAL A 65 -12.31 8.54 7.90
CA VAL A 65 -11.31 8.15 8.91
C VAL A 65 -11.06 9.29 9.90
N GLU A 66 -11.08 10.54 9.48
CA GLU A 66 -10.98 11.71 10.39
C GLU A 66 -12.11 11.75 11.43
N LYS A 67 -13.30 11.23 11.10
CA LYS A 67 -14.48 11.22 12.00
C LYS A 67 -14.55 9.95 12.84
N GLU A 68 -14.37 8.80 12.19
CA GLU A 68 -14.63 7.49 12.77
C GLU A 68 -13.35 6.80 13.28
N ASN A 69 -12.17 7.34 12.98
CA ASN A 69 -10.86 6.77 13.30
C ASN A 69 -10.61 5.36 12.72
N THR A 70 -11.40 4.93 11.73
CA THR A 70 -11.20 3.63 11.06
C THR A 70 -11.78 3.60 9.65
N VAL A 71 -11.14 2.85 8.75
CA VAL A 71 -11.67 2.52 7.42
C VAL A 71 -12.73 1.40 7.48
N SER A 72 -12.76 0.60 8.54
CA SER A 72 -13.60 -0.61 8.63
C SER A 72 -15.10 -0.32 8.75
N THR A 73 -15.47 0.93 9.06
CA THR A 73 -16.85 1.41 9.10
C THR A 73 -17.23 2.20 7.83
N TYR A 74 -16.35 2.26 6.83
CA TYR A 74 -16.61 2.99 5.59
C TYR A 74 -17.84 2.41 4.88
N PRO A 75 -18.87 3.23 4.57
CA PRO A 75 -20.15 2.72 4.08
C PRO A 75 -20.15 2.36 2.59
N LYS A 76 -19.11 2.74 1.82
CA LYS A 76 -19.05 2.58 0.37
C LYS A 76 -17.97 1.57 -0.04
N GLY A 77 -18.25 0.29 0.18
CA GLY A 77 -17.42 -0.84 -0.23
C GLY A 77 -17.69 -2.07 0.62
N ASP A 78 -17.12 -3.19 0.21
CA ASP A 78 -17.23 -4.45 0.93
C ASP A 78 -16.21 -4.52 2.06
N LYS A 79 -16.64 -5.01 3.21
CA LYS A 79 -15.73 -5.25 4.34
C LYS A 79 -14.86 -6.45 4.02
N ILE A 80 -13.58 -6.32 4.33
CA ILE A 80 -12.54 -7.29 4.03
C ILE A 80 -11.58 -7.36 5.23
N SER A 81 -11.05 -8.53 5.55
CA SER A 81 -10.04 -8.71 6.59
C SER A 81 -8.66 -8.25 6.12
N ASN A 82 -7.76 -7.97 7.05
CA ASN A 82 -6.36 -7.65 6.72
C ASN A 82 -5.67 -8.77 5.92
N LYS A 83 -6.02 -10.03 6.21
CA LYS A 83 -5.52 -11.19 5.48
C LYS A 83 -6.01 -11.15 4.03
N GLU A 84 -7.32 -11.06 3.83
CA GLU A 84 -7.90 -11.04 2.50
C GLU A 84 -7.36 -9.88 1.65
N LEU A 85 -7.09 -8.71 2.24
CA LEU A 85 -6.49 -7.57 1.52
C LEU A 85 -5.12 -7.90 0.93
N LEU A 86 -4.25 -8.56 1.71
CA LEU A 86 -2.90 -8.95 1.25
C LEU A 86 -2.97 -9.99 0.12
N GLU A 87 -4.02 -10.78 0.08
CA GLU A 87 -4.23 -11.90 -0.86
C GLU A 87 -5.04 -11.51 -2.10
N LEU A 88 -5.39 -10.22 -2.24
CA LEU A 88 -6.11 -9.69 -3.40
C LEU A 88 -5.27 -9.81 -4.68
N ASP A 89 -5.96 -10.14 -5.77
CA ASP A 89 -5.42 -10.09 -7.12
C ASP A 89 -5.42 -8.63 -7.61
N VAL A 90 -4.29 -7.96 -7.39
CA VAL A 90 -4.07 -6.55 -7.75
C VAL A 90 -2.77 -6.37 -8.52
N ASP A 91 -2.67 -5.28 -9.27
CA ASP A 91 -1.42 -4.97 -9.92
C ASP A 91 -0.32 -4.55 -8.94
N LEU A 92 -0.70 -3.82 -7.87
CA LEU A 92 0.23 -3.31 -6.88
C LEU A 92 -0.28 -3.47 -5.45
N LEU A 93 0.54 -4.05 -4.57
CA LEU A 93 0.29 -4.14 -3.13
C LEU A 93 1.26 -3.22 -2.38
N ILE A 94 0.76 -2.40 -1.45
CA ILE A 94 1.56 -1.49 -0.64
C ILE A 94 1.38 -1.81 0.84
N PRO A 95 2.28 -2.60 1.45
CA PRO A 95 2.36 -2.75 2.89
C PRO A 95 2.89 -1.48 3.55
N ALA A 96 2.06 -0.81 4.35
CA ALA A 96 2.32 0.50 4.95
C ALA A 96 1.97 0.58 6.44
N ALA A 97 1.73 -0.55 7.12
CA ALA A 97 1.39 -0.55 8.55
C ALA A 97 2.50 -1.09 9.46
N VAL A 98 2.89 -2.36 9.32
CA VAL A 98 3.76 -3.07 10.27
C VAL A 98 4.81 -3.92 9.57
N GLU A 99 5.89 -4.23 10.29
CA GLU A 99 6.94 -5.14 9.84
C GLU A 99 6.45 -6.59 9.70
N SER A 100 7.13 -7.37 8.87
CA SER A 100 6.92 -8.82 8.69
C SER A 100 5.48 -9.27 8.42
N VAL A 101 4.65 -8.38 7.87
CA VAL A 101 3.24 -8.68 7.54
C VAL A 101 3.13 -9.68 6.38
N ILE A 102 4.15 -9.71 5.51
CA ILE A 102 4.33 -10.77 4.52
C ILE A 102 5.49 -11.65 4.99
N HIS A 103 5.19 -12.90 5.28
CA HIS A 103 6.10 -13.89 5.86
C HIS A 103 5.93 -15.24 5.16
N SER A 104 6.82 -16.20 5.41
CA SER A 104 6.80 -17.50 4.72
C SER A 104 5.44 -18.23 4.76
N GLY A 105 4.67 -18.07 5.85
CA GLY A 105 3.33 -18.66 5.99
C GLY A 105 2.19 -18.03 5.17
N ASN A 106 2.39 -16.87 4.52
CA ASN A 106 1.38 -16.23 3.66
C ASN A 106 1.92 -15.76 2.30
N ALA A 107 3.24 -15.85 2.06
CA ALA A 107 3.87 -15.39 0.83
C ALA A 107 3.30 -16.08 -0.43
N ASP A 108 2.87 -17.34 -0.33
CA ASP A 108 2.24 -18.09 -1.43
C ASP A 108 0.85 -17.55 -1.82
N GLU A 109 0.17 -16.88 -0.89
CA GLU A 109 -1.19 -16.36 -1.10
C GLU A 109 -1.19 -14.95 -1.72
N ILE A 110 -0.03 -14.28 -1.77
CA ILE A 110 0.11 -12.96 -2.39
C ILE A 110 -0.08 -13.10 -3.90
N LYS A 111 -1.03 -12.38 -4.48
CA LYS A 111 -1.35 -12.41 -5.92
C LYS A 111 -0.92 -11.16 -6.67
N ALA A 112 -0.33 -10.18 -5.96
CA ALA A 112 0.09 -8.94 -6.56
C ALA A 112 1.24 -9.12 -7.55
N ASN A 113 1.25 -8.34 -8.63
CA ASN A 113 2.37 -8.33 -9.60
C ASN A 113 3.60 -7.61 -9.03
N VAL A 114 3.36 -6.56 -8.23
CA VAL A 114 4.39 -5.73 -7.60
C VAL A 114 4.04 -5.48 -6.14
N VAL A 115 5.02 -5.60 -5.25
CA VAL A 115 4.93 -5.19 -3.85
C VAL A 115 5.83 -3.98 -3.62
N VAL A 116 5.30 -2.92 -3.01
CA VAL A 116 6.05 -1.69 -2.68
C VAL A 116 6.08 -1.50 -1.18
N GLU A 117 7.27 -1.65 -0.59
CA GLU A 117 7.46 -1.62 0.85
C GLU A 117 7.40 -0.17 1.40
N ALA A 118 6.23 0.28 1.83
CA ALA A 118 6.08 1.61 2.42
C ALA A 118 6.34 1.62 3.93
N ALA A 119 6.12 0.49 4.61
CA ALA A 119 6.59 0.26 5.97
C ALA A 119 8.08 -0.11 5.99
N ASN A 120 8.70 -0.11 7.17
CA ASN A 120 10.05 -0.66 7.36
C ASN A 120 9.95 -2.19 7.47
N ALA A 121 10.73 -2.91 6.67
CA ALA A 121 10.81 -4.37 6.64
C ALA A 121 9.44 -5.11 6.69
N PRO A 122 8.46 -4.80 5.81
CA PRO A 122 7.17 -5.49 5.81
C PRO A 122 7.24 -6.93 5.28
N ILE A 123 8.31 -7.30 4.58
CA ILE A 123 8.52 -8.63 4.00
C ILE A 123 9.68 -9.32 4.74
N THR A 124 9.48 -10.56 5.20
CA THR A 124 10.59 -11.34 5.78
C THR A 124 11.52 -11.86 4.69
N TYR A 125 12.77 -12.15 5.05
CA TYR A 125 13.76 -12.69 4.10
C TYR A 125 13.31 -13.99 3.42
N GLU A 126 12.58 -14.85 4.13
CA GLU A 126 12.04 -16.08 3.57
C GLU A 126 10.89 -15.80 2.58
N ALA A 127 10.03 -14.83 2.89
CA ALA A 127 8.96 -14.42 2.00
C ALA A 127 9.48 -13.76 0.72
N ASP A 128 10.51 -12.92 0.83
CA ASP A 128 11.17 -12.28 -0.32
C ASP A 128 11.60 -13.32 -1.36
N LYS A 129 12.22 -14.43 -0.92
CA LYS A 129 12.60 -15.53 -1.82
C LYS A 129 11.41 -16.14 -2.54
N VAL A 130 10.34 -16.45 -1.81
CA VAL A 130 9.13 -17.05 -2.37
C VAL A 130 8.50 -16.11 -3.40
N LEU A 131 8.37 -14.82 -3.09
CA LEU A 131 7.83 -13.82 -3.99
C LEU A 131 8.69 -13.66 -5.26
N ASN A 132 10.02 -13.61 -5.11
CA ASN A 132 10.95 -13.52 -6.23
C ASN A 132 10.91 -14.77 -7.13
N GLU A 133 10.86 -15.97 -6.57
CA GLU A 133 10.70 -17.22 -7.32
C GLU A 133 9.38 -17.27 -8.11
N ARG A 134 8.34 -16.62 -7.60
CA ARG A 134 7.03 -16.46 -8.25
C ARG A 134 6.99 -15.32 -9.26
N GLY A 135 8.09 -14.58 -9.44
CA GLY A 135 8.19 -13.46 -10.39
C GLY A 135 7.52 -12.17 -9.93
N ILE A 136 7.20 -12.05 -8.63
CA ILE A 136 6.63 -10.84 -8.05
C ILE A 136 7.75 -9.83 -7.83
N THR A 137 7.60 -8.61 -8.37
CA THR A 137 8.62 -7.56 -8.22
C THR A 137 8.50 -6.88 -6.87
N ILE A 138 9.59 -6.81 -6.11
CA ILE A 138 9.64 -6.11 -4.81
C ILE A 138 10.39 -4.79 -4.97
N VAL A 139 9.77 -3.69 -4.53
CA VAL A 139 10.40 -2.38 -4.40
C VAL A 139 10.78 -2.18 -2.94
N PRO A 140 12.07 -2.19 -2.60
CA PRO A 140 12.52 -2.25 -1.22
C PRO A 140 12.25 -0.95 -0.47
N ASP A 141 12.07 -1.07 0.84
CA ASP A 141 11.74 0.01 1.77
C ASP A 141 12.72 1.18 1.68
N ILE A 142 14.02 0.88 1.58
CA ILE A 142 15.12 1.83 1.47
C ILE A 142 14.96 2.81 0.28
N LEU A 143 14.22 2.42 -0.76
CA LEU A 143 13.88 3.26 -1.91
C LEU A 143 12.46 3.83 -1.79
N ALA A 144 11.51 3.02 -1.34
CA ALA A 144 10.09 3.35 -1.33
C ALA A 144 9.70 4.35 -0.24
N ASN A 145 10.32 4.30 0.95
CA ASN A 145 10.01 5.16 2.09
C ASN A 145 11.03 6.30 2.32
N ALA A 146 12.05 6.42 1.45
CA ALA A 146 13.14 7.39 1.56
C ALA A 146 12.71 8.86 1.58
N GLY A 147 11.46 9.17 1.18
CA GLY A 147 10.93 10.54 1.17
C GLY A 147 11.03 11.24 2.53
N GLY A 148 10.75 10.52 3.63
CA GLY A 148 10.88 11.09 4.99
C GLY A 148 12.32 11.49 5.31
N VAL A 149 13.28 10.62 5.00
CA VAL A 149 14.72 10.87 5.22
C VAL A 149 15.20 12.07 4.42
N VAL A 150 14.74 12.23 3.18
CA VAL A 150 15.08 13.36 2.31
C VAL A 150 14.52 14.68 2.86
N VAL A 151 13.29 14.69 3.37
CA VAL A 151 12.69 15.89 3.97
C VAL A 151 13.39 16.27 5.27
N SER A 152 13.72 15.30 6.14
CA SER A 152 14.49 15.58 7.36
C SER A 152 15.88 16.14 7.08
N TYR A 153 16.51 15.73 5.97
CA TYR A 153 17.76 16.37 5.53
C TYR A 153 17.53 17.84 5.14
N PHE A 154 16.43 18.17 4.44
CA PHE A 154 16.10 19.56 4.13
C PHE A 154 15.78 20.39 5.38
N GLU A 155 15.06 19.83 6.36
CA GLU A 155 14.82 20.49 7.66
C GLU A 155 16.15 20.83 8.35
N TRP A 156 17.08 19.87 8.41
CA TRP A 156 18.42 20.09 8.98
C TRP A 156 19.22 21.18 8.24
N VAL A 157 19.20 21.18 6.91
CA VAL A 157 19.87 22.21 6.10
C VAL A 157 19.24 23.59 6.30
N GLN A 158 17.92 23.65 6.47
CA GLN A 158 17.17 24.89 6.69
C GLN A 158 17.31 25.41 8.14
N GLY A 159 17.85 24.60 9.06
CA GLY A 159 18.03 24.97 10.46
C GLY A 159 16.72 25.07 11.24
N LEU A 160 15.71 24.29 10.83
CA LEU A 160 14.44 24.14 11.55
C LEU A 160 14.56 23.13 12.70
#